data_AF-A0A536C2Y4-F1
#
_entry.id   AF-A0A536C2Y4-F1
#
_cell.length_a   1.000
_cell.length_b   1.000
_cell.length_c   1.000
_cell.angle_alpha   90.00
_cell.angle_beta   90.00
_cell.angle_gamma   90.00
#
_symmetry.space_group_name_H-M   'P 1'
#
loop_
_entity.id
_entity.type
_entity.pdbx_description
1 polymer ?
#
loop_
_entity_poly.entity_id
_entity_poly.type
_entity_poly.pdbx_seq_one_letter_code
_entity_poly.pdbx_strand_id
1 'polypeptide(L)'
;MTSLEAIIRELGRAAARARGARYAVHALVAALAWIALVLVIARLTPFEGRALVAAVGIPIALVIALLAWLIRRPTATVLMRLADFRLGLKERLSTAWERRSESGPMDAIQLRDALSQAAGARLARAFPVRVSRGEASVVAVLAIFSLALALLPNPMDQVLAQRQADRLSQARAAKAVQAAEKKIADSPKPTPVDPQVQKILQDAAAKIREADNPRKALESITPAEQQLQKLPDPGTPALSSSAQNLANALSATAAGKNAAQAISSSPAQGAQSVRDLASQLRNLSPKDRDELAKALAKAAQQAQNSQMRDSLNKAS
;
A
#
# COMPACT_ATOMS: atom_id res chain seq x y z
N MET A 1 -30.38 -57.20 -17.27
CA MET A 1 -29.65 -57.27 -18.54
C MET A 1 -28.86 -55.98 -18.72
N THR A 2 -27.58 -56.06 -19.05
CA THR A 2 -26.75 -54.90 -19.38
C THR A 2 -27.23 -54.28 -20.69
N SER A 3 -27.52 -52.98 -20.71
CA SER A 3 -27.84 -52.24 -21.95
C SER A 3 -26.58 -51.57 -22.50
N LEU A 4 -26.60 -51.17 -23.78
CA LEU A 4 -25.51 -50.39 -24.38
C LEU A 4 -25.26 -49.08 -23.62
N GLU A 5 -26.30 -48.43 -23.11
CA GLU A 5 -26.19 -47.22 -22.30
C GLU A 5 -25.47 -47.47 -20.96
N ALA A 6 -25.74 -48.61 -20.31
CA ALA A 6 -25.05 -49.00 -19.09
C ALA A 6 -23.55 -49.21 -19.33
N ILE A 7 -23.19 -49.85 -20.45
CA ILE A 7 -21.80 -50.06 -20.89
C ILE A 7 -21.12 -48.72 -21.17
N ILE A 8 -21.76 -47.80 -21.90
CA ILE A 8 -21.21 -46.45 -22.14
C ILE A 8 -20.97 -45.71 -20.85
N ARG A 9 -21.92 -45.76 -19.91
CA ARG A 9 -21.78 -45.09 -18.62
C ARG A 9 -20.59 -45.65 -17.84
N GLU A 10 -20.37 -46.96 -17.87
CA GLU A 10 -19.22 -47.59 -17.22
C GLU A 10 -17.90 -47.23 -17.90
N LEU A 11 -17.81 -47.37 -19.23
CA LEU A 11 -16.64 -47.00 -20.03
C LEU A 11 -16.31 -45.51 -19.88
N GLY A 12 -17.34 -44.65 -19.87
CA GLY A 12 -17.22 -43.21 -19.68
C GLY A 12 -16.67 -42.87 -18.30
N ARG A 13 -17.13 -43.52 -17.23
CA ARG A 13 -16.56 -43.36 -15.88
C ARG A 13 -15.11 -43.83 -15.81
N ALA A 14 -14.78 -44.98 -16.39
CA ALA A 14 -13.42 -45.50 -16.41
C ALA A 14 -12.47 -44.58 -17.20
N ALA A 15 -12.89 -44.13 -18.39
CA ALA A 15 -12.14 -43.19 -19.22
C ALA A 15 -12.00 -41.81 -18.56
N ALA A 16 -13.02 -41.34 -17.84
CA ALA A 16 -12.96 -40.09 -17.08
C ALA A 16 -11.92 -40.15 -15.96
N ARG A 17 -11.87 -41.25 -15.18
CA ARG A 17 -10.85 -41.47 -14.14
C ARG A 17 -9.44 -41.54 -14.71
N ALA A 18 -9.23 -42.34 -15.75
CA ALA A 18 -7.91 -42.49 -16.37
C ALA A 18 -7.37 -41.18 -16.94
N ARG A 19 -8.22 -40.38 -17.58
CA ARG A 19 -7.83 -39.06 -18.09
C ARG A 19 -7.71 -38.03 -16.96
N GLY A 20 -8.55 -38.10 -15.94
CA GLY A 20 -8.49 -37.23 -14.77
C GLY A 20 -7.12 -37.30 -14.10
N ALA A 21 -6.56 -38.50 -13.96
CA ALA A 21 -5.20 -38.66 -13.45
C ALA A 21 -4.13 -37.95 -14.31
N ARG A 22 -4.23 -38.01 -15.64
CA ARG A 22 -3.30 -37.30 -16.53
C ARG A 22 -3.45 -35.78 -16.46
N TYR A 23 -4.69 -35.28 -16.46
CA TYR A 23 -4.94 -33.84 -16.30
C TYR A 23 -4.51 -33.33 -14.92
N ALA A 24 -4.65 -34.14 -13.86
CA ALA A 24 -4.12 -33.81 -12.53
C ALA A 24 -2.60 -33.69 -12.54
N VAL A 25 -1.89 -34.59 -13.24
CA VAL A 25 -0.44 -34.50 -13.42
C VAL A 25 -0.05 -33.26 -14.23
N HIS A 26 -0.75 -32.94 -15.31
CA HIS A 26 -0.48 -31.72 -16.07
C HIS A 26 -0.77 -30.45 -15.26
N ALA A 27 -1.85 -30.43 -14.46
CA ALA A 27 -2.11 -29.35 -13.51
C ALA A 27 -0.97 -29.20 -12.51
N LEU A 28 -0.46 -30.31 -11.96
CA LEU A 28 0.64 -30.30 -11.02
C LEU A 28 1.92 -29.74 -11.67
N VAL A 29 2.24 -30.17 -12.89
CA VAL A 29 3.36 -29.62 -13.66
C VAL A 29 3.19 -28.12 -13.91
N ALA A 30 2.01 -27.68 -14.34
CA ALA A 30 1.73 -26.26 -14.59
C ALA A 30 1.82 -25.42 -13.30
N ALA A 31 1.30 -25.92 -12.19
CA ALA A 31 1.38 -25.26 -10.90
C ALA A 31 2.83 -25.15 -10.40
N LEU A 32 3.61 -26.23 -10.48
CA LEU A 32 5.02 -26.22 -10.09
C LEU A 32 5.86 -25.31 -11.00
N ALA A 33 5.60 -25.32 -12.31
CA ALA A 33 6.26 -24.43 -13.25
C ALA A 33 5.93 -22.95 -12.96
N TRP A 34 4.68 -22.64 -12.62
CA TRP A 34 4.26 -21.31 -12.19
C TRP A 34 5.00 -20.86 -10.91
N ILE A 35 5.03 -21.73 -9.90
CA ILE A 35 5.73 -21.45 -8.64
C ILE A 35 7.22 -21.19 -8.91
N ALA A 36 7.88 -22.06 -9.69
CA ALA A 36 9.27 -21.89 -10.08
C ALA A 36 9.50 -20.55 -10.79
N LEU A 37 8.63 -20.18 -11.74
CA LEU A 37 8.72 -18.91 -12.46
C LEU A 37 8.62 -17.72 -11.51
N VAL A 38 7.64 -17.69 -10.61
CA VAL A 38 7.46 -16.61 -9.63
C VAL A 38 8.69 -16.51 -8.71
N LEU A 39 9.25 -17.64 -8.27
CA LEU A 39 10.44 -17.66 -7.42
C LEU A 39 11.69 -17.17 -8.14
N VAL A 40 11.86 -17.50 -9.43
CA VAL A 40 12.96 -16.99 -10.25
C VAL A 40 12.83 -15.47 -10.42
N ILE A 41 11.63 -14.97 -10.76
CA ILE A 41 11.38 -13.54 -10.89
C ILE A 41 11.66 -12.82 -9.57
N ALA A 42 11.20 -13.37 -8.45
CA ALA A 42 11.42 -12.77 -7.13
C ALA A 42 12.90 -12.69 -6.72
N ARG A 43 13.81 -13.44 -7.36
CA ARG A 43 15.26 -13.31 -7.16
C ARG A 43 15.88 -12.18 -7.97
N LEU A 44 15.30 -11.87 -9.13
CA LEU A 44 15.79 -10.83 -10.03
C LEU A 44 15.19 -9.46 -9.72
N THR A 45 13.97 -9.43 -9.19
CA THR A 45 13.26 -8.19 -8.88
C THR A 45 12.74 -8.19 -7.44
N PRO A 46 12.82 -7.04 -6.74
CA PRO A 46 12.25 -6.88 -5.41
C PRO A 46 10.72 -6.82 -5.51
N PHE A 47 10.08 -7.98 -5.48
CA PHE A 47 8.65 -8.16 -5.65
C PHE A 47 7.95 -8.44 -4.31
N GLU A 48 7.16 -7.47 -3.84
CA GLU A 48 6.30 -7.61 -2.66
C GLU A 48 5.10 -8.51 -3.00
N GLY A 49 4.73 -9.43 -2.12
CA GLY A 49 3.56 -10.31 -2.34
C GLY A 49 3.81 -11.57 -3.19
N ARG A 50 5.07 -11.95 -3.44
CA ARG A 50 5.44 -13.18 -4.19
C ARG A 50 4.68 -14.44 -3.76
N ALA A 51 4.46 -14.61 -2.45
CA ALA A 51 3.75 -15.77 -1.91
C ALA A 51 2.27 -15.79 -2.33
N LEU A 52 1.61 -14.63 -2.38
CA LEU A 52 0.22 -14.52 -2.83
C LEU A 52 0.12 -14.83 -4.33
N VAL A 53 1.02 -14.29 -5.15
CA VAL A 53 1.01 -14.55 -6.61
C VAL A 53 1.32 -16.03 -6.92
N ALA A 54 2.27 -16.63 -6.21
CA ALA A 54 2.53 -18.06 -6.32
C ALA A 54 1.29 -18.88 -5.90
N ALA A 55 0.63 -18.52 -4.80
CA ALA A 55 -0.55 -19.21 -4.30
C ALA A 55 -1.76 -19.09 -5.22
N VAL A 56 -2.00 -17.92 -5.83
CA VAL A 56 -3.14 -17.67 -6.73
C VAL A 56 -3.00 -18.42 -8.07
N GLY A 57 -1.79 -18.68 -8.54
CA GLY A 57 -1.59 -19.45 -9.78
C GLY A 57 -1.99 -20.92 -9.67
N ILE A 58 -1.93 -21.51 -8.46
CA ILE A 58 -2.30 -22.91 -8.22
C ILE A 58 -3.78 -23.18 -8.55
N PRO A 59 -4.78 -22.48 -7.97
CA PRO A 59 -6.18 -22.71 -8.30
C PRO A 59 -6.47 -22.40 -9.77
N ILE A 60 -5.80 -21.41 -10.38
CA ILE A 60 -5.96 -21.12 -11.82
C ILE A 60 -5.53 -22.32 -12.68
N ALA A 61 -4.35 -22.89 -12.41
CA ALA A 61 -3.87 -24.08 -13.12
C ALA A 61 -4.82 -25.27 -12.95
N LEU A 62 -5.36 -25.46 -11.73
CA LEU A 62 -6.35 -26.51 -11.45
C LEU A 62 -7.66 -26.29 -12.21
N VAL A 63 -8.18 -25.05 -12.24
CA VAL A 63 -9.41 -24.71 -12.97
C VAL A 63 -9.23 -24.92 -14.47
N ILE A 64 -8.11 -24.49 -15.04
CA ILE A 64 -7.81 -24.70 -16.47
C ILE A 64 -7.76 -26.20 -16.80
N ALA A 65 -7.08 -27.00 -15.97
CA ALA A 65 -7.02 -28.45 -16.16
C ALA A 65 -8.39 -29.12 -15.98
N LEU A 66 -9.19 -28.66 -15.02
CA LEU A 66 -10.55 -29.15 -14.79
C LEU A 66 -11.46 -28.85 -15.98
N LEU A 67 -11.43 -27.62 -16.50
CA LEU A 67 -12.18 -27.22 -17.68
C LEU A 67 -11.73 -28.02 -18.92
N ALA A 68 -10.43 -28.17 -19.12
CA ALA A 68 -9.91 -28.98 -20.23
C ALA A 68 -10.34 -30.45 -20.13
N TRP A 69 -10.32 -31.04 -18.92
CA TRP A 69 -10.83 -32.38 -18.66
C TRP A 69 -12.34 -32.50 -18.91
N LEU A 70 -13.11 -31.46 -18.54
CA LEU A 70 -14.56 -31.42 -18.68
C LEU A 70 -15.02 -31.25 -20.13
N ILE A 71 -14.34 -30.39 -20.90
CA ILE A 71 -14.69 -30.06 -22.29
C ILE A 71 -14.25 -31.20 -23.23
N ARG A 72 -13.07 -31.79 -23.02
CA ARG A 72 -12.52 -32.84 -23.91
C ARG A 72 -13.08 -34.23 -23.59
N ARG A 73 -14.39 -34.38 -23.39
CA ARG A 73 -15.04 -35.70 -23.17
C ARG A 73 -15.12 -36.48 -24.50
N PRO A 74 -14.82 -37.79 -24.50
CA PRO A 74 -14.84 -38.59 -25.72
C PRO A 74 -16.29 -38.97 -26.04
N THR A 75 -16.60 -39.09 -27.32
CA THR A 75 -17.93 -39.54 -27.75
C THR A 75 -18.12 -41.03 -27.44
N ALA A 76 -19.38 -41.48 -27.35
CA ALA A 76 -19.71 -42.88 -27.12
C ALA A 76 -19.07 -43.81 -28.15
N THR A 77 -19.05 -43.41 -29.43
CA THR A 77 -18.43 -44.18 -30.51
C THR A 77 -16.93 -44.39 -30.29
N VAL A 78 -16.20 -43.35 -29.83
CA VAL A 78 -14.77 -43.46 -29.52
C VAL A 78 -14.54 -44.39 -28.34
N LEU A 79 -15.38 -44.32 -27.30
CA LEU A 79 -15.29 -45.20 -26.15
C LEU A 79 -15.50 -46.67 -26.52
N MET A 80 -16.51 -46.97 -27.35
CA MET A 80 -16.80 -48.33 -27.80
C MET A 80 -15.68 -48.92 -28.65
N ARG A 81 -15.19 -48.19 -29.67
CA ARG A 81 -14.06 -48.64 -30.50
C ARG A 81 -12.80 -48.88 -29.69
N LEU A 82 -12.51 -48.00 -28.74
CA LEU A 82 -11.33 -48.12 -27.89
C LEU A 82 -11.46 -49.28 -26.89
N ALA A 83 -12.68 -49.57 -26.42
CA ALA A 83 -12.97 -50.76 -25.63
C ALA A 83 -12.80 -52.03 -26.46
N ASP A 84 -13.32 -52.06 -27.70
CA ASP A 84 -13.15 -53.21 -28.60
C ASP A 84 -11.68 -53.50 -28.87
N PHE A 85 -10.90 -52.48 -29.20
CA PHE A 85 -9.46 -52.61 -29.47
C PHE A 85 -8.68 -53.10 -28.23
N ARG A 86 -8.93 -52.51 -27.05
CA ARG A 86 -8.14 -52.81 -25.83
C ARG A 86 -8.58 -54.08 -25.11
N LEU A 87 -9.83 -54.51 -25.29
CA LEU A 87 -10.37 -55.73 -24.70
C LEU A 87 -10.44 -56.89 -25.70
N GLY A 88 -10.09 -56.66 -26.97
CA GLY A 88 -10.09 -57.68 -28.01
C GLY A 88 -11.50 -58.15 -28.42
N LEU A 89 -12.51 -57.29 -28.33
CA LEU A 89 -13.92 -57.64 -28.59
C LEU A 89 -14.28 -57.63 -30.09
N LYS A 90 -13.30 -57.43 -30.99
CA LYS A 90 -13.47 -57.56 -32.45
C LYS A 90 -14.63 -56.73 -33.03
N GLU A 91 -14.69 -55.45 -32.68
CA GLU A 91 -15.70 -54.47 -33.15
C GLU A 91 -17.16 -54.80 -32.75
N ARG A 92 -17.37 -55.72 -31.80
CA ARG A 92 -18.74 -56.10 -31.38
C ARG A 92 -19.47 -54.93 -30.71
N LEU A 93 -18.80 -54.15 -29.86
CA LEU A 93 -19.43 -53.01 -29.18
C LEU A 93 -19.63 -51.81 -30.10
N SER A 94 -18.66 -51.50 -30.96
CA SER A 94 -18.72 -50.39 -31.91
C SER A 94 -19.83 -50.61 -32.93
N THR A 95 -19.93 -51.82 -33.49
CA THR A 95 -20.96 -52.21 -34.47
C THR A 95 -22.35 -52.20 -33.85
N ALA A 96 -22.50 -52.78 -32.65
CA ALA A 96 -23.78 -52.77 -31.94
C ALA A 96 -24.22 -51.34 -31.56
N TRP A 97 -23.28 -50.44 -31.27
CA TRP A 97 -23.60 -49.04 -31.00
C TRP A 97 -23.98 -48.25 -32.25
N GLU A 98 -23.32 -48.51 -33.38
CA GLU A 98 -23.60 -47.85 -34.66
C GLU A 98 -24.96 -48.26 -35.24
N ARG A 99 -25.27 -49.55 -35.19
CA ARG A 99 -26.54 -50.12 -35.70
C ARG A 99 -27.69 -50.13 -34.69
N ARG A 100 -27.57 -49.42 -33.56
CA ARG A 100 -28.55 -49.47 -32.45
C ARG A 100 -29.97 -49.02 -32.83
N SER A 101 -30.12 -48.25 -33.91
CA SER A 101 -31.41 -47.77 -34.44
C SER A 101 -31.93 -48.59 -35.62
N GLU A 102 -31.15 -49.57 -36.10
CA GLU A 102 -31.51 -50.41 -37.24
C GLU A 102 -32.29 -51.64 -36.77
N SER A 103 -33.15 -52.16 -37.64
CA SER A 103 -33.97 -53.36 -37.37
C SER A 103 -33.81 -54.41 -38.47
N GLY A 104 -32.55 -54.68 -38.83
CA GLY A 104 -32.19 -55.72 -39.77
C GLY A 104 -32.28 -57.13 -39.16
N PRO A 105 -32.30 -58.18 -40.01
CA PRO A 105 -32.49 -59.57 -39.57
C PRO A 105 -31.46 -60.08 -38.55
N MET A 106 -30.26 -59.50 -38.54
CA MET A 106 -29.14 -59.91 -37.68
C MET A 106 -28.88 -58.96 -36.51
N ASP A 107 -29.51 -57.78 -36.46
CA ASP A 107 -29.15 -56.71 -35.51
C ASP A 107 -29.44 -57.10 -34.06
N ALA A 108 -30.54 -57.80 -33.82
CA ALA A 108 -30.88 -58.31 -32.49
C ALA A 108 -29.89 -59.39 -32.00
N ILE A 109 -29.38 -60.22 -32.91
CA ILE A 109 -28.40 -61.28 -32.60
C ILE A 109 -27.03 -60.64 -32.30
N GLN A 110 -26.60 -59.69 -33.13
CA GLN A 110 -25.36 -58.94 -32.94
C GLN A 110 -25.38 -58.15 -31.62
N LEU A 111 -26.51 -57.52 -31.27
CA LEU A 111 -26.66 -56.82 -30.00
C LEU A 111 -26.53 -57.78 -28.81
N ARG A 112 -27.21 -58.92 -28.83
CA ARG A 112 -27.12 -59.92 -27.75
C ARG A 112 -25.70 -60.48 -27.60
N ASP A 113 -25.04 -60.77 -28.71
CA ASP A 113 -23.65 -61.23 -28.72
C ASP A 113 -22.72 -60.17 -28.10
N ALA A 114 -22.81 -58.91 -28.54
CA ALA A 114 -22.01 -57.81 -28.00
C ALA A 114 -22.22 -57.62 -26.49
N LEU A 115 -23.47 -57.67 -26.01
CA LEU A 115 -23.79 -57.54 -24.60
C LEU A 115 -23.27 -58.72 -23.77
N SER A 116 -23.34 -59.96 -24.29
CA SER A 116 -22.84 -61.15 -23.59
C SER A 116 -21.31 -61.14 -23.44
N GLN A 117 -20.58 -60.78 -24.51
CA GLN A 117 -19.13 -60.64 -24.46
C GLN A 117 -18.68 -59.49 -23.55
N ALA A 118 -19.40 -58.37 -23.59
CA ALA A 118 -19.12 -57.23 -22.72
C ALA A 118 -19.39 -57.53 -21.25
N ALA A 119 -20.40 -58.35 -20.93
CA ALA A 119 -20.69 -58.78 -19.55
C ALA A 119 -19.58 -59.68 -18.98
N GLY A 120 -18.94 -60.50 -19.82
CA GLY A 120 -17.77 -61.30 -19.44
C GLY A 120 -16.47 -60.49 -19.33
N ALA A 121 -16.42 -59.30 -19.93
CA ALA A 121 -15.23 -58.44 -19.95
C ALA A 121 -15.21 -57.46 -18.77
N ARG A 122 -14.02 -57.20 -18.20
CA ARG A 122 -13.84 -56.12 -17.20
C ARG A 122 -13.66 -54.79 -17.92
N LEU A 123 -14.77 -54.10 -18.24
CA LEU A 123 -14.79 -52.86 -19.03
C LEU A 123 -13.82 -51.77 -18.52
N ALA A 124 -13.64 -51.65 -17.21
CA ALA A 124 -12.67 -50.72 -16.62
C ALA A 124 -11.21 -50.96 -17.06
N ARG A 125 -10.83 -52.19 -17.43
CA ARG A 125 -9.48 -52.51 -17.92
C ARG A 125 -9.18 -51.91 -19.29
N ALA A 126 -10.20 -51.51 -20.05
CA ALA A 126 -9.99 -50.74 -21.28
C ALA A 126 -9.34 -49.37 -20.99
N PHE A 127 -9.45 -48.83 -19.77
CA PHE A 127 -8.93 -47.51 -19.41
C PHE A 127 -8.11 -47.57 -18.11
N PRO A 128 -6.91 -48.17 -18.13
CA PRO A 128 -6.08 -48.22 -16.93
C PRO A 128 -5.59 -46.81 -16.57
N VAL A 129 -5.63 -46.48 -15.28
CA VAL A 129 -4.99 -45.27 -14.76
C VAL A 129 -3.48 -45.49 -14.81
N ARG A 130 -2.79 -44.75 -15.69
CA ARG A 130 -1.34 -44.82 -15.84
C ARG A 130 -0.76 -43.42 -15.87
N VAL A 131 0.18 -43.18 -14.97
CA VAL A 131 1.10 -42.05 -15.00
C VAL A 131 2.40 -42.55 -15.61
N SER A 132 2.92 -41.87 -16.63
CA SER A 132 4.19 -42.27 -17.24
C SER A 132 5.36 -41.91 -16.33
N ARG A 133 6.45 -42.70 -16.39
CA ARG A 133 7.67 -42.39 -15.63
C ARG A 133 8.24 -41.01 -16.00
N GLY A 134 8.16 -40.62 -17.28
CA GLY A 134 8.60 -39.30 -17.75
C GLY A 134 7.82 -38.15 -17.10
N GLU A 135 6.48 -38.25 -17.04
CA GLU A 135 5.67 -37.24 -16.35
C GLU A 135 6.01 -37.15 -14.85
N ALA A 136 6.20 -38.30 -14.19
CA ALA A 136 6.60 -38.33 -12.78
C ALA A 136 7.98 -37.69 -12.56
N SER A 137 8.94 -37.94 -13.46
CA SER A 137 10.26 -37.31 -13.41
C SER A 137 10.18 -35.79 -13.59
N VAL A 138 9.36 -35.28 -14.51
CA VAL A 138 9.18 -33.83 -14.69
C VAL A 138 8.61 -33.19 -13.43
N VAL A 139 7.59 -33.81 -12.82
CA VAL A 139 7.04 -33.36 -11.54
C VAL A 139 8.11 -33.34 -10.45
N ALA A 140 8.90 -34.41 -10.33
CA ALA A 140 9.94 -34.52 -9.32
C ALA A 140 11.03 -33.45 -9.50
N VAL A 141 11.50 -33.23 -10.73
CA VAL A 141 12.52 -32.21 -11.05
C VAL A 141 11.99 -30.81 -10.73
N LEU A 142 10.77 -30.48 -11.15
CA LEU A 142 10.16 -29.18 -10.86
C LEU A 142 9.92 -28.97 -9.37
N ALA A 143 9.53 -30.02 -8.64
CA ALA A 143 9.32 -29.95 -7.20
C ALA A 143 10.64 -29.70 -6.47
N ILE A 144 11.70 -30.46 -6.78
CA ILE A 144 13.04 -30.27 -6.21
C ILE A 144 13.57 -28.87 -6.54
N PHE A 145 13.42 -28.43 -7.79
CA PHE A 145 13.87 -27.11 -8.23
C PHE A 145 13.13 -25.97 -7.51
N SER A 146 11.80 -26.07 -7.40
CA SER A 146 10.98 -25.08 -6.68
C SER A 146 11.32 -25.06 -5.19
N LEU A 147 11.55 -26.22 -4.58
CA LEU A 147 11.93 -26.33 -3.18
C LEU A 147 13.32 -25.72 -2.93
N ALA A 148 14.29 -26.02 -3.80
CA ALA A 148 15.63 -25.41 -3.72
C ALA A 148 15.54 -23.88 -3.82
N LEU A 149 14.74 -23.35 -4.75
CA LEU A 149 14.52 -21.92 -4.89
C LEU A 149 13.78 -21.30 -3.68
N ALA A 150 12.91 -22.04 -3.01
CA ALA A 150 12.21 -21.55 -1.83
C ALA A 150 13.10 -21.54 -0.58
N LEU A 151 14.03 -22.49 -0.45
CA LEU A 151 14.92 -22.61 0.70
C LEU A 151 16.18 -21.76 0.59
N LEU A 152 16.69 -21.52 -0.62
CA LEU A 152 17.88 -20.67 -0.79
C LEU A 152 17.59 -19.23 -0.36
N PRO A 153 18.50 -18.55 0.36
CA PRO A 153 18.36 -17.13 0.67
C PRO A 153 18.11 -16.32 -0.62
N ASN A 154 17.14 -15.41 -0.57
CA ASN A 154 16.88 -14.50 -1.68
C ASN A 154 17.56 -13.15 -1.39
N PRO A 155 18.52 -12.69 -2.23
CA PRO A 155 19.17 -11.40 -2.02
C PRO A 155 18.18 -10.22 -1.98
N MET A 156 17.05 -10.34 -2.70
CA MET A 156 16.02 -9.30 -2.70
C MET A 156 15.27 -9.19 -1.36
N ASP A 157 15.38 -10.16 -0.46
CA ASP A 157 14.77 -10.06 0.88
C ASP A 157 15.44 -9.00 1.74
N GLN A 158 16.76 -8.83 1.62
CA GLN A 158 17.49 -7.76 2.32
C GLN A 158 17.07 -6.39 1.79
N VAL A 159 16.90 -6.25 0.47
CA VAL A 159 16.44 -5.01 -0.16
C VAL A 159 15.02 -4.66 0.30
N LEU A 160 14.13 -5.65 0.37
CA LEU A 160 12.76 -5.44 0.86
C LEU A 160 12.74 -5.08 2.35
N ALA A 161 13.56 -5.74 3.17
CA ALA A 161 13.69 -5.42 4.59
C ALA A 161 14.22 -3.99 4.80
N GLN A 162 15.21 -3.57 4.02
CA GLN A 162 15.73 -2.20 4.06
C GLN A 162 14.65 -1.19 3.65
N ARG A 163 13.92 -1.44 2.56
CA ARG A 163 12.80 -0.58 2.13
C ARG A 163 11.68 -0.50 3.19
N GLN A 164 11.44 -1.56 3.93
CA GLN A 164 10.48 -1.54 5.05
C GLN A 164 11.01 -0.72 6.22
N ALA A 165 12.28 -0.88 6.60
CA ALA A 165 12.91 -0.08 7.64
C ALA A 165 12.91 1.41 7.28
N ASP A 166 13.22 1.74 6.03
CA ASP A 166 13.19 3.11 5.50
C ASP A 166 11.79 3.71 5.59
N ARG A 167 10.74 2.99 5.13
CA ARG A 167 9.34 3.43 5.25
C ARG A 167 8.90 3.62 6.70
N LEU A 168 9.32 2.74 7.62
CA LEU A 168 9.03 2.90 9.05
C LEU A 168 9.72 4.13 9.62
N SER A 169 10.96 4.42 9.21
CA SER A 169 11.69 5.62 9.64
C SER A 169 11.02 6.91 9.14
N GLN A 170 10.60 6.95 7.87
CA GLN A 170 9.85 8.05 7.28
C GLN A 170 8.50 8.25 7.99
N ALA A 171 7.77 7.17 8.28
CA ALA A 171 6.51 7.24 9.00
C ALA A 171 6.68 7.79 10.44
N ARG A 172 7.79 7.45 11.12
CA ARG A 172 8.14 8.03 12.42
C ARG A 172 8.47 9.51 12.31
N ALA A 173 9.27 9.91 11.32
CA ALA A 173 9.58 11.31 11.07
C ALA A 173 8.31 12.14 10.81
N ALA A 174 7.42 11.66 9.93
CA ALA A 174 6.14 12.32 9.66
C ALA A 174 5.24 12.40 10.91
N LYS A 175 5.23 11.36 11.77
CA LYS A 175 4.52 11.40 13.05
C LYS A 175 5.13 12.43 14.02
N ALA A 176 6.45 12.57 14.05
CA ALA A 176 7.12 13.57 14.88
C ALA A 176 6.74 15.00 14.46
N VAL A 177 6.67 15.27 13.15
CA VAL A 177 6.20 16.56 12.61
C VAL A 177 4.74 16.83 13.01
N GLN A 178 3.85 15.85 12.87
CA GLN A 178 2.45 15.99 13.30
C GLN A 178 2.32 16.17 14.83
N ALA A 179 3.18 15.54 15.63
CA ALA A 179 3.19 15.74 17.08
C ALA A 179 3.68 17.14 17.45
N ALA A 180 4.65 17.69 16.73
CA ALA A 180 5.09 19.08 16.90
C ALA A 180 3.96 20.06 16.54
N GLU A 181 3.25 19.83 15.44
CA GLU A 181 2.06 20.62 15.05
C GLU A 181 1.01 20.66 16.18
N LYS A 182 0.68 19.48 16.76
CA LYS A 182 -0.27 19.41 17.89
C LYS A 182 0.21 20.17 19.12
N LYS A 183 1.50 20.05 19.48
CA LYS A 183 2.06 20.80 20.63
C LYS A 183 2.01 22.31 20.43
N ILE A 184 2.16 22.78 19.19
CA ILE A 184 2.01 24.20 18.84
C ILE A 184 0.54 24.61 18.99
N ALA A 185 -0.41 23.80 18.51
CA ALA A 185 -1.84 24.06 18.63
C ALA A 185 -2.35 24.04 20.09
N ASP A 186 -1.83 23.14 20.93
CA ASP A 186 -2.23 22.96 22.33
C ASP A 186 -1.49 23.92 23.30
N SER A 187 -0.64 24.83 22.79
CA SER A 187 0.16 25.71 23.65
C SER A 187 -0.72 26.76 24.36
N PRO A 188 -0.63 26.89 25.69
CA PRO A 188 -1.51 27.76 26.50
C PRO A 188 -1.24 29.27 26.36
N LYS A 189 -0.24 29.68 25.58
CA LYS A 189 -0.03 31.09 25.20
C LYS A 189 -0.65 31.30 23.82
N PRO A 190 -1.66 32.17 23.67
CA PRO A 190 -2.35 32.38 22.42
C PRO A 190 -1.49 33.26 21.51
N THR A 191 -0.41 32.68 20.96
CA THR A 191 0.13 33.21 19.71
C THR A 191 -0.79 32.64 18.62
N PRO A 192 -1.44 33.46 17.78
CA PRO A 192 -2.21 32.96 16.66
C PRO A 192 -1.29 32.07 15.83
N VAL A 193 -1.51 30.76 15.87
CA VAL A 193 -0.80 29.84 14.98
C VAL A 193 -1.30 30.19 13.59
N ASP A 194 -0.44 30.80 12.79
CA ASP A 194 -0.80 31.18 11.42
C ASP A 194 -1.27 29.91 10.68
N PRO A 195 -2.47 29.92 10.08
CA PRO A 195 -2.95 28.81 9.25
C PRO A 195 -1.93 28.38 8.19
N GLN A 196 -1.04 29.29 7.76
CA GLN A 196 0.06 28.99 6.85
C GLN A 196 1.12 28.06 7.47
N VAL A 197 1.50 28.27 8.74
CA VAL A 197 2.44 27.38 9.47
C VAL A 197 1.85 25.98 9.57
N GLN A 198 0.57 25.89 9.92
CA GLN A 198 -0.11 24.60 10.06
C GLN A 198 -0.18 23.84 8.72
N LYS A 199 -0.48 24.56 7.63
CA LYS A 199 -0.50 23.99 6.29
C LYS A 199 0.88 23.52 5.82
N ILE A 200 1.94 24.28 6.09
CA ILE A 200 3.32 23.90 5.73
C ILE A 200 3.74 22.63 6.47
N LEU A 201 3.40 22.50 7.76
CA LEU A 201 3.72 21.29 8.55
C LEU A 201 2.93 20.06 8.08
N GLN A 202 1.65 20.23 7.72
CA GLN A 202 0.84 19.15 7.15
C GLN A 202 1.37 18.71 5.78
N ASP A 203 1.67 19.65 4.89
CA ASP A 203 2.24 19.37 3.56
C ASP A 203 3.61 18.70 3.69
N ALA A 204 4.46 19.14 4.62
CA ALA A 204 5.74 18.51 4.89
C ALA A 204 5.56 17.07 5.40
N ALA A 205 4.65 16.84 6.35
CA ALA A 205 4.35 15.49 6.85
C ALA A 205 3.80 14.56 5.76
N ALA A 206 2.98 15.07 4.83
CA ALA A 206 2.49 14.33 3.68
C ALA A 206 3.62 13.98 2.71
N LYS A 207 4.45 14.96 2.31
CA LYS A 207 5.58 14.76 1.40
C LYS A 207 6.64 13.80 1.95
N ILE A 208 6.89 13.81 3.26
CA ILE A 208 7.78 12.83 3.91
C ILE A 208 7.22 11.41 3.81
N ARG A 209 5.89 11.23 3.89
CA ARG A 209 5.25 9.91 3.79
C ARG A 209 5.20 9.38 2.36
N GLU A 210 5.03 10.27 1.38
CA GLU A 210 4.93 9.90 -0.03
C GLU A 210 6.28 9.75 -0.74
N ALA A 211 7.38 10.15 -0.09
CA ALA A 211 8.71 10.11 -0.68
C ALA A 211 9.22 8.67 -0.92
N ASP A 212 9.65 8.40 -2.16
CA ASP A 212 10.13 7.07 -2.60
C ASP A 212 11.32 6.51 -1.80
N ASN A 213 12.15 7.40 -1.23
CA ASN A 213 13.35 7.03 -0.50
C ASN A 213 13.70 8.06 0.59
N PRO A 214 14.54 7.69 1.58
CA PRO A 214 14.91 8.58 2.67
C PRO A 214 15.53 9.91 2.21
N ARG A 215 16.29 9.90 1.11
CA ARG A 215 16.92 11.11 0.57
C ARG A 215 15.90 12.11 0.04
N LYS A 216 14.92 11.65 -0.75
CA LYS A 216 13.79 12.47 -1.21
C LYS A 216 12.93 12.97 -0.04
N ALA A 217 12.77 12.15 1.01
CA ALA A 217 12.06 12.58 2.21
C ALA A 217 12.80 13.74 2.90
N LEU A 218 14.13 13.67 3.03
CA LEU A 218 14.94 14.76 3.57
C LEU A 218 14.91 16.01 2.69
N GLU A 219 15.00 15.86 1.37
CA GLU A 219 14.89 16.97 0.41
C GLU A 219 13.54 17.70 0.52
N SER A 220 12.47 17.01 0.96
CA SER A 220 11.16 17.64 1.20
C SER A 220 11.10 18.52 2.45
N ILE A 221 12.05 18.38 3.38
CA ILE A 221 12.11 19.16 4.63
C ILE A 221 12.68 20.55 4.38
N THR A 222 13.76 20.67 3.59
CA THR A 222 14.44 21.94 3.31
C THR A 222 13.52 23.08 2.82
N PRO A 223 12.62 22.88 1.84
CA PRO A 223 11.71 23.95 1.42
C PRO A 223 10.69 24.31 2.50
N ALA A 224 10.25 23.36 3.32
CA ALA A 224 9.36 23.64 4.44
C ALA A 224 10.07 24.49 5.51
N GLU A 225 11.33 24.18 5.84
CA GLU A 225 12.16 25.00 6.74
C GLU A 225 12.35 26.42 6.20
N GLN A 226 12.63 26.57 4.90
CA GLN A 226 12.78 27.88 4.27
C GLN A 226 11.47 28.70 4.26
N GLN A 227 10.32 28.04 4.09
CA GLN A 227 9.03 28.71 4.17
C GLN A 227 8.71 29.14 5.61
N LEU A 228 9.01 28.29 6.59
CA LEU A 228 8.84 28.63 8.00
C LEU A 228 9.74 29.80 8.43
N GLN A 229 10.99 29.86 7.95
CA GLN A 229 11.91 30.96 8.24
C GLN A 229 11.49 32.29 7.62
N LYS A 230 10.70 32.27 6.54
CA LYS A 230 10.21 33.49 5.86
C LYS A 230 8.93 34.04 6.49
N LEU A 231 8.27 33.29 7.37
CA LEU A 231 7.05 33.75 8.03
C LEU A 231 7.39 34.77 9.11
N PRO A 232 6.84 36.00 9.05
CA PRO A 232 7.00 36.97 10.12
C PRO A 232 6.40 36.45 11.42
N ASP A 233 7.08 36.68 12.54
CA ASP A 233 6.58 36.31 13.87
C ASP A 233 5.24 37.02 14.14
N PRO A 234 4.12 36.32 14.44
CA PRO A 234 2.78 36.93 14.55
C PRO A 234 2.68 38.11 15.53
N GLY A 235 3.61 38.22 16.49
CA GLY A 235 3.69 39.34 17.43
C GLY A 235 4.35 40.61 16.87
N THR A 236 5.13 40.54 15.80
CA THR A 236 5.91 41.68 15.27
C THR A 236 5.07 42.85 14.77
N PRO A 237 3.93 42.67 14.06
CA PRO A 237 3.10 43.80 13.64
C PRO A 237 2.48 44.54 14.83
N ALA A 238 1.97 43.81 15.83
CA ALA A 238 1.38 44.38 17.04
C ALA A 238 2.42 45.06 17.93
N LEU A 239 3.65 44.54 17.98
CA LEU A 239 4.79 45.17 18.65
C LEU A 239 5.22 46.45 17.92
N SER A 240 5.30 46.41 16.58
CA SER A 240 5.67 47.57 15.77
C SER A 240 4.62 48.69 15.87
N SER A 241 3.33 48.36 15.82
CA SER A 241 2.25 49.36 15.97
C SER A 241 2.25 49.96 17.38
N SER A 242 2.43 49.13 18.42
CA SER A 242 2.50 49.61 19.81
C SER A 242 3.75 50.45 20.07
N ALA A 243 4.90 50.08 19.49
CA ALA A 243 6.14 50.88 19.55
C ALA A 243 5.99 52.23 18.84
N GLN A 244 5.32 52.27 17.68
CA GLN A 244 5.05 53.52 16.97
C GLN A 244 4.11 54.44 17.77
N ASN A 245 3.06 53.88 18.38
CA ASN A 245 2.14 54.63 19.24
C ASN A 245 2.87 55.19 20.48
N LEU A 246 3.78 54.41 21.07
CA LEU A 246 4.65 54.86 22.16
C LEU A 246 5.58 56.00 21.71
N ALA A 247 6.21 55.89 20.54
CA ALA A 247 7.05 56.94 19.99
C ALA A 247 6.26 58.24 19.76
N ASN A 248 5.06 58.13 19.17
CA ASN A 248 4.18 59.27 18.94
C ASN A 248 3.76 59.95 20.25
N ALA A 249 3.41 59.18 21.28
CA ALA A 249 3.03 59.73 22.58
C ALA A 249 4.22 60.41 23.29
N LEU A 250 5.41 59.81 23.26
CA LEU A 250 6.62 60.38 23.87
C LEU A 250 7.11 61.62 23.12
N SER A 251 6.92 61.70 21.80
CA SER A 251 7.32 62.86 20.98
C SER A 251 6.57 64.15 21.36
N ALA A 252 5.37 64.00 21.94
CA ALA A 252 4.54 65.11 22.40
C ALA A 252 5.01 65.73 23.73
N THR A 253 6.00 65.11 24.40
CA THR A 253 6.55 65.57 25.68
C THR A 253 7.98 66.08 25.52
N ALA A 254 8.35 67.14 26.23
CA ALA A 254 9.70 67.72 26.12
C ALA A 254 10.79 66.72 26.52
N ALA A 255 10.57 65.95 27.59
CA ALA A 255 11.50 64.94 28.09
C ALA A 255 11.53 63.64 27.24
N GLY A 256 10.44 63.32 26.52
CA GLY A 256 10.30 62.07 25.77
C GLY A 256 10.80 62.11 24.31
N LYS A 257 11.14 63.28 23.75
CA LYS A 257 11.56 63.41 22.34
C LYS A 257 12.73 62.51 21.94
N ASN A 258 13.75 62.43 22.78
CA ASN A 258 14.93 61.59 22.51
C ASN A 258 14.56 60.10 22.51
N ALA A 259 13.69 59.67 23.43
CA ALA A 259 13.18 58.30 23.47
C ALA A 259 12.28 57.98 22.27
N ALA A 260 11.43 58.92 21.85
CA ALA A 260 10.57 58.77 20.66
C ALA A 260 11.39 58.55 19.38
N GLN A 261 12.45 59.34 19.19
CA GLN A 261 13.32 59.25 18.02
C GLN A 261 14.15 57.96 18.03
N ALA A 262 14.62 57.54 19.20
CA ALA A 262 15.33 56.27 19.37
C ALA A 262 14.44 55.05 19.10
N ILE A 263 13.18 55.06 19.55
CA ILE A 263 12.19 54.00 19.26
C ILE A 263 11.93 53.89 17.76
N SER A 264 11.86 55.03 17.07
CA SER A 264 11.62 55.09 15.61
C SER A 264 12.85 54.64 14.80
N SER A 265 14.05 54.68 15.39
CA SER A 265 15.31 54.33 14.75
C SER A 265 15.63 52.84 14.88
N SER A 266 15.54 52.27 16.09
CA SER A 266 15.66 50.82 16.29
C SER A 266 15.11 50.37 17.65
N PRO A 267 14.65 49.11 17.79
CA PRO A 267 14.17 48.58 19.07
C PRO A 267 15.23 48.65 20.19
N ALA A 268 16.50 48.40 19.85
CA ALA A 268 17.61 48.42 20.81
C ALA A 268 17.89 49.83 21.35
N GLN A 269 17.92 50.84 20.46
CA GLN A 269 18.11 52.23 20.86
C GLN A 269 16.89 52.75 21.64
N GLY A 270 15.67 52.43 21.20
CA GLY A 270 14.45 52.78 21.92
C GLY A 270 14.43 52.25 23.35
N ALA A 271 14.76 50.98 23.55
CA ALA A 271 14.81 50.37 24.89
C ALA A 271 15.87 51.01 25.80
N GLN A 272 16.99 51.47 25.24
CA GLN A 272 18.03 52.17 25.99
C GLN A 272 17.58 53.59 26.36
N SER A 273 17.08 54.37 25.42
CA SER A 273 16.64 55.74 25.67
C SER A 273 15.43 55.83 26.62
N VAL A 274 14.55 54.82 26.62
CA VAL A 274 13.47 54.72 27.62
C VAL A 274 14.03 54.44 29.03
N ARG A 275 15.09 53.64 29.16
CA ARG A 275 15.78 53.41 30.45
C ARG A 275 16.52 54.67 30.93
N ASP A 276 17.16 55.39 30.02
CA ASP A 276 17.84 56.64 30.33
C ASP A 276 16.83 57.70 30.80
N LEU A 277 15.69 57.80 30.11
CA LEU A 277 14.55 58.63 30.52
C LEU A 277 14.05 58.25 31.93
N ALA A 278 13.95 56.96 32.22
CA ALA A 278 13.55 56.47 33.55
C ALA A 278 14.56 56.86 34.65
N SER A 279 15.86 56.88 34.36
CA SER A 279 16.88 57.32 35.30
C SER A 279 16.83 58.83 35.60
N GLN A 280 16.40 59.63 34.60
CA GLN A 280 16.30 61.08 34.69
C GLN A 280 14.98 61.56 35.29
N LEU A 281 13.99 60.66 35.49
CA LEU A 281 12.71 60.98 36.10
C LEU A 281 12.86 61.78 37.39
N ARG A 282 13.81 61.41 38.27
CA ARG A 282 14.06 62.08 39.56
C ARG A 282 14.58 63.52 39.45
N ASN A 283 15.09 63.90 38.29
CA ASN A 283 15.64 65.24 38.02
C ASN A 283 14.70 66.11 37.17
N LEU A 284 13.60 65.54 36.66
CA LEU A 284 12.58 66.28 35.92
C LEU A 284 11.70 67.14 36.84
N SER A 285 11.15 68.23 36.29
CA SER A 285 10.20 69.07 37.00
C SER A 285 8.88 68.31 37.26
N PRO A 286 8.12 68.66 38.31
CA PRO A 286 6.82 68.05 38.58
C PRO A 286 5.86 68.13 37.38
N LYS A 287 5.94 69.20 36.59
CA LYS A 287 5.13 69.41 35.39
C LYS A 287 5.51 68.45 34.26
N ASP A 288 6.81 68.26 34.01
CA ASP A 288 7.30 67.35 32.97
C ASP A 288 7.00 65.88 33.29
N ARG A 289 7.01 65.52 34.58
CA ARG A 289 6.62 64.17 35.03
C ARG A 289 5.15 63.87 34.77
N ASP A 290 4.27 64.83 35.04
CA ASP A 290 2.83 64.69 34.81
C ASP A 290 2.49 64.60 33.32
N GLU A 291 3.18 65.37 32.47
CA GLU A 291 3.06 65.25 31.01
C GLU A 291 3.53 63.88 30.49
N LEU A 292 4.62 63.34 31.05
CA LEU A 292 5.15 62.03 30.67
C LEU A 292 4.24 60.88 31.10
N ALA A 293 3.68 60.94 32.31
CA ALA A 293 2.72 59.97 32.82
C ALA A 293 1.46 59.91 31.93
N LYS A 294 0.92 61.07 31.53
CA LYS A 294 -0.21 61.17 30.59
C LYS A 294 0.11 60.59 29.21
N ALA A 295 1.33 60.84 28.71
CA ALA A 295 1.78 60.27 27.44
C ALA A 295 1.91 58.75 27.49
N LEU A 296 2.47 58.20 28.58
CA LEU A 296 2.58 56.75 28.78
C LEU A 296 1.20 56.09 28.94
N ALA A 297 0.28 56.70 29.67
CA ALA A 297 -1.10 56.23 29.81
C ALA A 297 -1.84 56.20 28.46
N LYS A 298 -1.66 57.24 27.63
CA LYS A 298 -2.22 57.30 26.27
C LYS A 298 -1.63 56.22 25.36
N ALA A 299 -0.32 55.98 25.43
CA ALA A 299 0.34 54.92 24.70
C ALA A 299 -0.15 53.52 25.15
N ALA A 300 -0.37 53.33 26.45
CA ALA A 300 -0.89 52.08 27.01
C ALA A 300 -2.30 51.77 26.51
N GLN A 301 -3.18 52.78 26.45
CA GLN A 301 -4.54 52.63 25.89
C GLN A 301 -4.53 52.26 24.40
N GLN A 302 -3.52 52.72 23.65
CA GLN A 302 -3.38 52.47 22.21
C GLN A 302 -2.48 51.27 21.88
N ALA A 303 -1.94 50.59 22.89
CA ALA A 303 -1.06 49.43 22.71
C ALA A 303 -1.87 48.16 22.42
N GLN A 304 -1.65 47.61 21.23
CA GLN A 304 -2.26 46.34 20.80
C GLN A 304 -1.56 45.14 21.44
N ASN A 305 -0.27 45.25 21.76
CA ASN A 305 0.47 44.23 22.50
C ASN A 305 0.12 44.28 24.00
N SER A 306 -0.38 43.16 24.55
CA SER A 306 -0.82 43.06 25.95
C SER A 306 0.31 43.26 26.96
N GLN A 307 1.49 42.68 26.71
CA GLN A 307 2.64 42.83 27.60
C GLN A 307 3.12 44.29 27.65
N MET A 308 3.19 44.95 26.50
CA MET A 308 3.57 46.37 26.42
C MET A 308 2.55 47.27 27.11
N ARG A 309 1.25 47.01 26.91
CA ARG A 309 0.16 47.73 27.60
C ARG A 309 0.25 47.62 29.13
N ASP A 310 0.49 46.43 29.66
CA ASP A 310 0.62 46.22 31.10
C ASP A 310 1.89 46.86 31.67
N SER A 311 3.00 46.86 30.92
CA SER A 311 4.23 47.55 31.31
C SER A 311 4.07 49.07 31.29
N LEU A 312 3.37 49.63 30.30
CA LEU A 312 3.13 51.06 30.19
C LEU A 312 2.16 51.57 31.26
N ASN A 313 1.11 50.80 31.59
CA ASN A 313 0.17 51.12 32.67
C ASN A 313 0.82 51.14 34.06
N LYS A 314 1.91 50.39 34.27
CA LYS A 314 2.70 50.43 35.52
C LYS A 314 3.68 51.60 35.59
N ALA A 315 3.98 52.19 34.43
CA ALA A 315 4.98 53.26 34.29
C ALA A 315 4.35 54.66 34.19
N SER A 316 3.05 54.76 33.90
CA SER A 316 2.23 55.98 33.99
C SER A 316 1.79 56.26 35.42
#